data_AF-A0A8H0CXM2-F1
#
_entry.id   AF-A0A8H0CXM2-F1
#
_cell.length_a   1.000
_cell.length_b   1.000
_cell.length_c   1.000
_cell.angle_alpha   90.00
_cell.angle_beta   90.00
_cell.angle_gamma   90.00
#
_symmetry.space_group_name_H-M   'P 1'
#
loop_
_entity.id
_entity.type
_entity.pdbx_description
1 polymer ?
#
loop_
_entity_poly.entity_id
_entity_poly.type
_entity_poly.pdbx_seq_one_letter_code
_entity_poly.pdbx_strand_id
1 'polypeptide(L)'
;TVTACSLSSVVLPVRKMKTWSPENPFLYDLEYKVLDKNGIVVDEVKAYAGMRKVHIEGNKVFLNNQPYYQRLVLDQGFYPDGIWTAPSDTALKRDIILAMEAGFNGARLHQKVFEERFYYWADKLGYLTWGE
;
A
#
# COMPACT_ATOMS: atom_id res chain seq x y z
N THR A 1 -22.44 9.88 7.55
CA THR A 1 -22.84 8.53 8.00
C THR A 1 -23.81 7.95 7.01
N VAL A 2 -23.84 6.63 6.86
CA VAL A 2 -24.82 5.91 6.03
C VAL A 2 -25.39 4.75 6.84
N THR A 3 -26.59 4.31 6.52
CA THR A 3 -27.18 3.13 7.14
C THR A 3 -26.29 1.92 6.86
N ALA A 4 -25.87 1.21 7.91
CA ALA A 4 -25.03 0.03 7.77
C ALA A 4 -25.83 -1.15 7.20
N CYS A 5 -25.45 -1.60 6.02
CA CYS A 5 -25.92 -2.83 5.37
C CYS A 5 -24.81 -3.40 4.48
N SER A 6 -25.00 -4.62 3.96
CA SER A 6 -24.07 -5.19 2.96
C SER A 6 -23.91 -4.24 1.77
N LEU A 7 -22.67 -3.92 1.39
CA LEU A 7 -22.33 -3.03 0.26
C LEU A 7 -22.69 -1.54 0.46
N SER A 8 -22.81 -1.08 1.71
CA SER A 8 -22.91 0.36 1.99
C SER A 8 -21.72 1.12 1.42
N SER A 9 -21.95 2.22 0.71
CA SER A 9 -20.90 3.07 0.16
C SER A 9 -21.09 4.53 0.54
N VAL A 10 -19.98 5.25 0.68
CA VAL A 10 -19.94 6.69 0.92
C VAL A 10 -18.94 7.29 -0.05
N VAL A 11 -19.33 8.35 -0.74
CA VAL A 11 -18.43 9.15 -1.57
C VAL A 11 -18.08 10.42 -0.81
N LEU A 12 -16.79 10.61 -0.52
CA LEU A 12 -16.29 11.77 0.20
C LEU A 12 -15.48 12.67 -0.75
N PRO A 13 -15.88 13.94 -0.95
CA PRO A 13 -15.09 14.87 -1.76
C PRO A 13 -13.80 15.27 -1.02
N VAL A 14 -12.64 15.00 -1.61
CA VAL A 14 -11.33 15.39 -1.07
C VAL A 14 -10.83 16.64 -1.79
N ARG A 15 -10.96 17.81 -1.16
CA ARG A 15 -10.44 19.07 -1.70
C ARG A 15 -8.92 19.14 -1.53
N LYS A 16 -8.21 19.65 -2.54
CA LYS A 16 -6.73 19.77 -2.54
C LYS A 16 -6.04 18.45 -2.14
N MET A 17 -6.48 17.36 -2.78
CA MET A 17 -5.96 16.01 -2.52
C MET A 17 -4.43 15.96 -2.67
N LYS A 18 -3.76 15.37 -1.69
CA LYS A 18 -2.34 15.02 -1.73
C LYS A 18 -2.21 13.60 -2.27
N THR A 19 -1.40 13.44 -3.30
CA THR A 19 -1.19 12.13 -3.92
C THR A 19 -0.05 11.38 -3.24
N TRP A 20 -0.20 10.06 -3.17
CA TRP A 20 0.86 9.14 -2.81
C TRP A 20 1.78 8.88 -4.02
N SER A 21 3.08 8.77 -3.75
CA SER A 21 4.14 8.36 -4.68
C SER A 21 5.33 7.82 -3.88
N PRO A 22 6.25 7.06 -4.47
CA PRO A 22 7.47 6.62 -3.78
C PRO A 22 8.27 7.76 -3.12
N GLU A 23 8.34 8.92 -3.77
CA GLU A 23 9.08 10.08 -3.28
C GLU A 23 8.32 10.89 -2.22
N ASN A 24 7.00 10.70 -2.13
CA ASN A 24 6.13 11.36 -1.17
C ASN A 24 5.00 10.40 -0.78
N PRO A 25 5.24 9.46 0.16
CA PRO A 25 4.31 8.41 0.54
C PRO A 25 3.20 8.94 1.48
N PHE A 26 2.49 9.97 1.04
CA PHE A 26 1.42 10.58 1.83
C PHE A 26 0.22 9.62 1.94
N LEU A 27 -0.21 9.35 3.17
CA LEU A 27 -1.35 8.50 3.49
C LEU A 27 -2.36 9.29 4.33
N TYR A 28 -3.64 9.06 4.05
CA TYR A 28 -4.75 9.54 4.85
C TYR A 28 -5.13 8.45 5.86
N ASP A 29 -5.19 8.79 7.15
CA ASP A 29 -5.76 7.89 8.15
C ASP A 29 -7.28 7.84 8.00
N LEU A 30 -7.83 6.64 8.13
CA LEU A 30 -9.25 6.36 8.01
C LEU A 30 -9.74 5.66 9.27
N GLU A 31 -10.90 6.08 9.75
CA GLU A 31 -11.57 5.47 10.89
C GLU A 31 -13.01 5.14 10.47
N TYR A 32 -13.34 3.85 10.51
CA TYR A 32 -14.66 3.34 10.24
C TYR A 32 -15.30 2.93 11.56
N LYS A 33 -16.46 3.50 11.88
CA LYS A 33 -17.22 3.20 13.10
C LYS A 33 -18.61 2.73 12.75
N VAL A 34 -19.03 1.60 13.30
CA VAL A 34 -20.41 1.14 13.26
C VAL A 34 -21.10 1.65 14.52
N LEU A 35 -22.20 2.38 14.34
CA LEU A 35 -22.98 2.95 15.44
C LEU A 35 -24.30 2.18 15.58
N ASP A 36 -24.73 1.90 16.81
CA ASP A 36 -26.08 1.42 17.09
C ASP A 36 -27.12 2.55 16.98
N LYS A 37 -28.39 2.21 17.21
CA LYS A 37 -29.51 3.17 17.19
C LYS A 37 -29.40 4.30 18.23
N ASN A 38 -28.61 4.11 19.29
CA ASN A 38 -28.40 5.08 20.35
C ASN A 38 -27.14 5.94 20.10
N GLY A 39 -26.43 5.72 18.99
CA GLY A 39 -25.18 6.39 18.66
C GLY A 39 -23.95 5.81 19.35
N ILE A 40 -24.05 4.62 19.96
CA ILE A 40 -22.94 3.94 20.62
C ILE A 40 -22.12 3.21 19.55
N VAL A 41 -20.79 3.35 19.61
CA VAL A 41 -19.87 2.59 18.73
C VAL A 41 -19.90 1.12 19.14
N VAL A 42 -20.29 0.25 18.22
CA VAL A 42 -20.32 -1.21 18.44
C VAL A 42 -19.17 -1.94 17.74
N ASP A 43 -18.53 -1.30 16.76
CA ASP A 43 -17.32 -1.80 16.09
C ASP A 43 -16.51 -0.64 15.50
N GLU A 44 -15.19 -0.81 15.42
CA GLU A 44 -14.26 0.19 14.92
C GLU A 44 -13.09 -0.45 14.16
N VAL A 45 -12.81 0.08 12.96
CA VAL A 45 -11.64 -0.28 12.15
C VAL A 45 -10.83 0.97 11.84
N LYS A 46 -9.54 0.92 12.14
CA LYS A 46 -8.56 1.93 11.73
C LYS A 46 -7.79 1.43 10.52
N ALA A 47 -7.72 2.27 9.49
CA ALA A 47 -7.05 1.97 8.23
C ALA A 47 -6.35 3.22 7.70
N TYR A 48 -5.81 3.13 6.50
CA TYR A 48 -5.28 4.27 5.78
C TYR A 48 -5.50 4.10 4.28
N ALA A 49 -5.40 5.20 3.53
CA ALA A 49 -5.44 5.18 2.07
C ALA A 49 -4.42 6.14 1.46
N GLY A 50 -3.77 5.70 0.38
CA GLY A 50 -2.92 6.53 -0.48
C GLY A 50 -3.64 6.86 -1.78
N MET A 51 -3.73 8.16 -2.11
CA MET A 51 -4.38 8.60 -3.36
C MET A 51 -3.38 8.55 -4.51
N ARG A 52 -3.53 7.61 -5.43
CA ARG A 52 -2.67 7.53 -6.63
C ARG A 52 -3.45 7.13 -7.86
N LYS A 53 -2.92 7.47 -9.03
CA LYS A 53 -3.41 6.98 -10.32
C LYS A 53 -2.26 6.33 -11.08
N VAL A 54 -2.45 5.08 -11.51
CA VAL A 54 -1.55 4.39 -12.43
C VAL A 54 -2.27 4.14 -13.74
N HIS A 55 -1.59 4.38 -14.86
CA HIS A 55 -2.09 4.03 -16.19
C HIS A 55 -0.92 3.84 -17.17
N ILE A 56 -1.25 3.35 -18.35
CA ILE A 56 -0.32 3.18 -19.46
C ILE A 56 -0.80 4.10 -20.59
N GLU A 57 0.13 4.82 -21.19
CA GLU A 57 -0.09 5.59 -22.42
C GLU A 57 1.06 5.30 -23.38
N GLY A 58 0.73 4.79 -24.57
CA GLY A 58 1.72 4.27 -25.51
C GLY A 58 2.55 3.15 -24.90
N ASN A 59 3.87 3.35 -24.82
CA ASN A 59 4.84 2.40 -24.28
C ASN A 59 5.38 2.78 -22.88
N LYS A 60 4.70 3.68 -22.16
CA LYS A 60 5.15 4.18 -20.86
C LYS A 60 4.10 3.93 -19.78
N VAL A 61 4.58 3.63 -18.58
CA VAL A 61 3.78 3.62 -17.35
C VAL A 61 3.79 5.02 -16.75
N PHE A 62 2.64 5.44 -16.25
CA PHE A 62 2.45 6.74 -15.62
C PHE A 62 1.98 6.57 -14.18
N LEU A 63 2.57 7.37 -13.28
CA LEU A 63 2.12 7.55 -11.91
C LEU A 63 1.67 9.00 -11.75
N ASN A 64 0.43 9.21 -11.31
CA ASN A 64 -0.17 10.53 -11.10
C ASN A 64 -0.10 11.44 -12.34
N ASN A 65 -0.30 10.85 -13.53
CA ASN A 65 -0.24 11.52 -14.83
C ASN A 65 1.14 12.04 -15.22
N GLN A 66 2.21 11.50 -14.64
CA GLN A 66 3.59 11.72 -15.08
C GLN A 66 4.23 10.38 -15.48
N PRO A 67 5.03 10.32 -16.57
CA PRO A 67 5.79 9.12 -16.90
C PRO A 67 6.66 8.70 -15.71
N TYR A 68 6.59 7.43 -15.32
CA TYR A 68 7.29 6.94 -14.15
C TYR A 68 8.10 5.69 -14.49
N TYR A 69 9.40 5.76 -14.30
CA TYR A 69 10.30 4.64 -14.55
C TYR A 69 10.32 3.70 -13.34
N GLN A 70 9.89 2.45 -13.55
CA GLN A 70 9.86 1.43 -12.52
C GLN A 70 11.21 0.69 -12.50
N ARG A 71 12.12 1.13 -11.63
CA ARG A 71 13.38 0.44 -11.36
C ARG A 71 13.12 -0.62 -10.30
N LEU A 72 12.61 -1.76 -10.75
CA LEU A 72 12.20 -2.87 -9.88
C LEU A 72 13.31 -3.90 -9.69
N VAL A 73 13.39 -4.47 -8.49
CA VAL A 73 14.14 -5.70 -8.21
C VAL A 73 13.19 -6.90 -8.24
N LEU A 74 13.69 -8.08 -8.61
CA LEU A 74 12.95 -9.33 -8.41
C LEU A 74 13.15 -9.77 -6.95
N ASP A 75 12.08 -9.79 -6.17
CA ASP A 75 12.11 -10.19 -4.76
C ASP A 75 11.44 -11.54 -4.59
N GLN A 76 12.20 -12.54 -4.15
CA GLN A 76 11.69 -13.88 -3.88
C GLN A 76 11.09 -14.02 -2.48
N GLY A 77 11.33 -13.06 -1.58
CA GLY A 77 10.97 -13.17 -0.17
C GLY A 77 11.66 -14.36 0.50
N PHE A 78 12.95 -14.57 0.17
CA PHE A 78 13.72 -15.68 0.71
C PHE A 78 14.36 -15.33 2.06
N TYR A 79 14.09 -16.14 3.08
CA TYR A 79 14.65 -15.99 4.42
C TYR A 79 15.44 -17.25 4.81
N PRO A 80 16.64 -17.13 5.40
CA PRO A 80 17.50 -18.29 5.69
C PRO A 80 16.83 -19.41 6.50
N ASP A 81 16.08 -19.05 7.55
CA ASP A 81 15.45 -20.04 8.45
C ASP A 81 14.02 -20.40 8.01
N GLY A 82 13.27 -19.41 7.51
CA GLY A 82 11.85 -19.54 7.18
C GLY A 82 11.55 -19.92 5.74
N ILE A 83 12.56 -19.91 4.86
CA ILE A 83 12.49 -20.04 3.39
C ILE A 83 11.61 -18.96 2.77
N TRP A 84 10.29 -18.99 2.98
CA TRP A 84 9.32 -18.00 2.49
C TRP A 84 8.59 -17.23 3.58
N THR A 85 8.84 -17.57 4.85
CA THR A 85 8.24 -16.88 5.99
C THR A 85 9.25 -15.91 6.56
N ALA A 86 8.91 -14.61 6.56
CA ALA A 86 9.76 -13.62 7.21
C ALA A 86 9.89 -13.89 8.71
N PRO A 87 11.09 -13.76 9.30
CA PRO A 87 11.28 -14.01 10.73
C PRO A 87 10.63 -12.94 11.62
N SER A 88 10.35 -11.75 11.07
CA SER A 88 9.70 -10.66 11.79
C SER A 88 9.13 -9.59 10.84
N ASP A 89 8.25 -8.75 11.37
CA ASP A 89 7.78 -7.54 10.69
C ASP A 89 8.92 -6.57 10.33
N THR A 90 9.95 -6.51 11.18
CA THR A 90 11.13 -5.68 10.94
C THR A 90 12.00 -6.20 9.80
N ALA A 91 12.03 -7.52 9.56
CA ALA A 91 12.73 -8.10 8.42
C ALA A 91 12.06 -7.70 7.10
N LEU A 92 10.73 -7.80 7.01
CA LEU A 92 9.96 -7.32 5.85
C LEU A 92 10.26 -5.85 5.54
N LYS A 93 10.25 -5.00 6.57
CA LYS A 93 10.61 -3.59 6.43
C LYS A 93 12.06 -3.41 5.96
N ARG A 94 12.99 -4.22 6.48
CA ARG A 94 14.41 -4.11 6.17
C ARG A 94 14.70 -4.43 4.71
N ASP A 95 14.02 -5.42 4.14
CA ASP A 95 14.18 -5.77 2.71
C ASP A 95 13.83 -4.60 1.80
N ILE A 96 12.73 -3.89 2.09
CA ILE A 96 12.34 -2.66 1.37
C ILE A 96 13.42 -1.59 1.50
N ILE A 97 13.90 -1.34 2.72
CA ILE A 97 14.94 -0.32 2.95
C ILE A 97 16.22 -0.68 2.19
N LEU A 98 16.65 -1.94 2.21
CA LEU A 98 17.84 -2.40 1.49
C LEU A 98 17.70 -2.19 -0.02
N ALA A 99 16.53 -2.50 -0.58
CA ALA A 99 16.26 -2.28 -2.00
C ALA A 99 16.29 -0.79 -2.37
N MET A 100 15.71 0.07 -1.52
CA MET A 100 15.77 1.53 -1.68
C MET A 100 17.21 2.07 -1.56
N GLU A 101 17.99 1.58 -0.60
CA GLU A 101 19.42 1.90 -0.42
C GLU A 101 20.25 1.49 -1.66
N ALA A 102 19.88 0.39 -2.33
CA ALA A 102 20.47 -0.06 -3.60
C ALA A 102 19.95 0.72 -4.83
N GLY A 103 19.03 1.67 -4.64
CA GLY A 103 18.51 2.55 -5.67
C GLY A 103 17.30 2.01 -6.46
N PHE A 104 16.62 0.97 -5.96
CA PHE A 104 15.35 0.50 -6.50
C PHE A 104 14.18 1.31 -5.93
N ASN A 105 13.14 1.52 -6.73
CA ASN A 105 11.90 2.21 -6.29
C ASN A 105 10.70 1.25 -6.19
N GLY A 106 10.95 -0.05 -6.30
CA GLY A 106 9.96 -1.08 -6.09
C GLY A 106 10.51 -2.49 -6.30
N ALA A 107 9.65 -3.47 -6.11
CA ALA A 107 9.93 -4.87 -6.40
C ALA A 107 8.81 -5.53 -7.21
N ARG A 108 9.20 -6.48 -8.07
CA ARG A 108 8.32 -7.55 -8.51
C ARG A 108 8.45 -8.69 -7.50
N LEU A 109 7.37 -8.94 -6.80
CA LEU A 109 7.25 -9.95 -5.76
C LEU A 109 6.96 -11.30 -6.43
N HIS A 110 7.86 -12.26 -6.29
CA HIS A 110 7.90 -13.50 -7.07
C HIS A 110 7.98 -14.72 -6.14
N GLN A 111 7.32 -15.85 -6.36
CA GLN A 111 6.10 -16.14 -7.13
C GLN A 111 5.05 -16.59 -6.10
N LYS A 112 4.84 -15.76 -5.07
CA LYS A 112 4.00 -16.05 -3.90
C LYS A 112 3.21 -14.82 -3.48
N VAL A 113 2.13 -15.06 -2.73
CA VAL A 113 1.47 -14.00 -1.98
C VAL A 113 2.36 -13.62 -0.80
N PHE A 114 2.89 -12.41 -0.83
CA PHE A 114 3.65 -11.84 0.29
C PHE A 114 2.71 -11.50 1.45
N GLU A 115 3.28 -11.46 2.64
CA GLU A 115 2.63 -11.07 3.88
C GLU A 115 2.06 -9.64 3.76
N GLU A 116 0.83 -9.42 4.23
CA GLU A 116 0.17 -8.10 4.20
C GLU A 116 1.03 -6.98 4.81
N ARG A 117 1.87 -7.35 5.77
CA ARG A 117 2.83 -6.47 6.44
C ARG A 117 3.92 -5.92 5.50
N PHE A 118 4.31 -6.63 4.45
CA PHE A 118 5.21 -6.10 3.43
C PHE A 118 4.58 -4.94 2.69
N TYR A 119 3.32 -5.10 2.25
CA TYR A 119 2.58 -4.04 1.57
C TYR A 119 2.34 -2.84 2.49
N TYR A 120 2.05 -3.08 3.78
CA TYR A 120 1.98 -2.01 4.79
C TYR A 120 3.27 -1.16 4.82
N TRP A 121 4.43 -1.81 4.85
CA TRP A 121 5.69 -1.09 4.85
C TRP A 121 5.99 -0.42 3.50
N ALA A 122 5.60 -1.04 2.39
CA ALA A 122 5.75 -0.45 1.06
C ALA A 122 4.92 0.85 0.93
N ASP A 123 3.68 0.86 1.43
CA ASP A 123 2.83 2.04 1.47
C ASP A 123 3.43 3.15 2.34
N LYS A 124 3.97 2.79 3.51
CA LYS A 124 4.53 3.76 4.48
C LYS A 124 5.88 4.33 4.04
N LEU A 125 6.73 3.51 3.40
CA LEU A 125 8.08 3.90 2.99
C LEU A 125 8.12 4.52 1.60
N GLY A 126 7.08 4.32 0.78
CA GLY A 126 7.06 4.78 -0.61
C GLY A 126 7.81 3.82 -1.52
N TYR A 127 7.24 2.62 -1.70
CA TYR A 127 7.85 1.56 -2.50
C TYR A 127 6.80 0.91 -3.41
N LEU A 128 7.09 0.75 -4.70
CA LEU A 128 6.17 0.09 -5.62
C LEU A 128 6.22 -1.43 -5.45
N THR A 129 5.07 -2.08 -5.52
CA THR A 129 4.97 -3.53 -5.57
C THR A 129 4.25 -3.96 -6.84
N TRP A 130 4.82 -4.95 -7.50
CA TRP A 130 4.16 -5.74 -8.53
C TRP A 130 4.00 -7.15 -7.98
N GLY A 131 2.78 -7.51 -7.60
CA GLY A 131 2.44 -8.86 -7.14
C GLY A 131 2.28 -9.85 -8.30
N GLU A 132 2.77 -11.07 -8.12
CA GLU A 132 2.64 -12.21 -9.03
C GLU A 132 2.10 -13.43 -8.27
#